data_AF-A0A385SMD6-F1
#
_entry.id   AF-A0A385SMD6-F1
#
_cell.length_a   1.000
_cell.length_b   1.000
_cell.length_c   1.000
_cell.angle_alpha   90.00
_cell.angle_beta   90.00
_cell.angle_gamma   90.00
#
_symmetry.space_group_name_H-M   'P 1'
#
loop_
_entity.id
_entity.type
_entity.pdbx_description
1 polymer ?
#
loop_
_entity_poly.entity_id
_entity_poly.type
_entity_poly.pdbx_seq_one_letter_code
_entity_poly.pdbx_strand_id
1 'polypeptide(L)'
;MAFHALGHTMGALNWKKNPNENVNLVITSMQTEHFDFMGRSATLGQFYEGYGIIMILVLALISLQLWMLSDETGNPKAVKILTSMAVFLILMAGFEYIYFFPLAATISFLAGICVILSLIGKKTTKPA
;
A
#
# COMPACT_ATOMS: atom_id res chain seq x y z
N MET A 1 -4.38 3.59 -7.10
CA MET A 1 -3.77 3.68 -5.75
C MET A 1 -4.52 4.58 -4.79
N ALA A 2 -5.08 5.73 -5.19
CA ALA A 2 -5.92 6.56 -4.32
C ALA A 2 -7.06 5.79 -3.62
N PHE A 3 -7.83 4.98 -4.36
CA PHE A 3 -8.87 4.13 -3.77
C PHE A 3 -8.31 3.13 -2.74
N HIS A 4 -7.12 2.58 -3.02
CA HIS A 4 -6.43 1.70 -2.09
C HIS A 4 -6.06 2.44 -0.79
N ALA A 5 -5.53 3.66 -0.91
CA ALA A 5 -5.20 4.50 0.25
C ALA A 5 -6.44 4.78 1.11
N LEU A 6 -7.59 5.09 0.50
CA LEU A 6 -8.86 5.29 1.23
C LEU A 6 -9.31 4.02 1.96
N GLY A 7 -9.22 2.86 1.31
CA GLY A 7 -9.52 1.57 1.94
C GLY A 7 -8.63 1.30 3.15
N HIS A 8 -7.32 1.57 3.04
CA HIS A 8 -6.39 1.46 4.17
C HIS A 8 -6.73 2.45 5.29
N THR A 9 -7.12 3.67 4.98
CA THR A 9 -7.58 4.64 5.98
C THR A 9 -8.80 4.12 6.73
N MET A 10 -9.78 3.56 6.02
CA MET A 10 -10.96 2.96 6.66
C MET A 10 -10.57 1.77 7.55
N GLY A 11 -9.67 0.90 7.09
CA GLY A 11 -9.17 -0.23 7.89
C GLY A 11 -8.43 0.24 9.15
N ALA A 12 -7.52 1.21 9.01
CA ALA A 12 -6.75 1.76 10.11
C ALA A 12 -7.61 2.53 11.13
N LEU A 13 -8.73 3.15 10.72
CA LEU A 13 -9.64 3.81 11.64
C LEU A 13 -10.56 2.82 12.39
N ASN A 14 -10.74 1.61 11.86
CA ASN A 14 -11.71 0.64 12.39
C ASN A 14 -11.09 -0.64 12.96
N TRP A 15 -9.77 -0.84 12.91
CA TRP A 15 -9.14 -2.10 13.34
C TRP A 15 -9.42 -2.50 14.79
N LYS A 16 -9.71 -1.51 15.65
CA LYS A 16 -10.02 -1.71 17.07
C LYS A 16 -11.45 -2.25 17.31
N LYS A 17 -12.29 -2.27 16.28
CA LYS A 17 -13.69 -2.71 16.36
C LYS A 17 -13.83 -4.06 15.67
N ASN A 18 -14.20 -5.09 16.42
CA ASN A 18 -14.52 -6.39 15.85
C ASN A 18 -15.85 -6.92 16.41
N PRO A 19 -16.74 -7.50 15.59
CA PRO A 19 -17.95 -8.15 16.11
C PRO A 19 -17.65 -9.44 16.91
N ASN A 20 -16.45 -10.03 16.74
CA ASN A 20 -16.04 -11.23 17.48
C ASN A 20 -15.41 -10.86 18.83
N GLU A 21 -16.02 -11.31 19.92
CA GLU A 21 -15.58 -11.03 21.29
C GLU A 21 -14.16 -11.54 21.59
N ASN A 22 -13.79 -12.74 21.10
CA ASN A 22 -12.44 -13.27 21.29
C ASN A 22 -11.38 -12.40 20.59
N VAL A 23 -11.72 -11.83 19.44
CA VAL A 23 -10.83 -10.90 18.73
C VAL A 23 -10.71 -9.59 19.50
N ASN A 24 -11.80 -9.09 20.10
CA ASN A 24 -11.73 -7.90 20.94
C ASN A 24 -10.84 -8.11 22.16
N LEU A 25 -10.85 -9.29 22.80
CA LEU A 25 -9.93 -9.61 23.89
C LEU A 25 -8.46 -9.49 23.45
N VAL A 26 -8.12 -10.03 22.27
CA VAL A 26 -6.76 -9.90 21.70
C VAL A 26 -6.41 -8.44 21.41
N ILE A 27 -7.35 -7.67 20.82
CA ILE A 27 -7.16 -6.23 20.56
C ILE A 27 -6.91 -5.48 21.88
N THR A 28 -7.65 -5.80 22.95
CA THR A 28 -7.44 -5.23 24.27
C THR A 28 -6.03 -5.56 24.78
N SER A 29 -5.60 -6.83 24.73
CA SER A 29 -4.24 -7.20 25.13
C SER A 29 -3.17 -6.50 24.28
N MET A 30 -3.37 -6.36 22.96
CA MET A 30 -2.45 -5.59 22.12
C MET A 30 -2.31 -4.13 22.58
N GLN A 31 -3.34 -3.55 23.18
CA GLN A 31 -3.36 -2.16 23.63
C GLN A 31 -2.86 -1.97 25.07
N THR A 32 -3.03 -2.97 25.93
CA THR A 32 -2.71 -2.88 27.37
C THR A 32 -1.36 -3.50 27.72
N GLU A 33 -0.89 -4.48 26.96
CA GLU A 33 0.39 -5.14 27.26
C GLU A 33 1.56 -4.28 26.77
N HIS A 34 2.33 -3.78 27.73
CA HIS A 34 3.52 -2.97 27.50
C HIS A 34 4.77 -3.85 27.43
N PHE A 35 5.68 -3.49 26.53
CA PHE A 35 7.02 -4.06 26.45
C PHE A 35 8.04 -2.96 26.14
N ASP A 36 9.28 -3.17 26.58
CA ASP A 36 10.37 -2.26 26.25
C ASP A 36 10.88 -2.55 24.84
N PHE A 37 10.85 -1.52 24.00
CA PHE A 37 11.35 -1.58 22.64
C PHE A 37 12.23 -0.38 22.35
N MET A 38 13.52 -0.61 22.07
CA MET A 38 14.50 0.44 21.76
C MET A 38 14.47 1.62 22.76
N GLY A 39 14.33 1.33 24.06
CA GLY A 39 14.36 2.35 25.12
C GLY A 39 13.04 3.11 25.33
N ARG A 40 11.93 2.68 24.71
CA ARG A 40 10.58 3.16 25.02
C ARG A 40 9.66 2.02 25.44
N SER A 41 8.77 2.29 26.40
CA SER A 41 7.63 1.42 26.65
C SER A 41 6.63 1.56 25.51
N ALA A 42 6.24 0.45 24.89
CA ALA A 42 5.32 0.41 23.78
C ALA A 42 4.36 -0.78 23.87
N THR A 43 3.25 -0.72 23.12
CA THR A 43 2.30 -1.83 23.01
C THR A 43 2.18 -2.28 21.56
N LEU A 44 1.80 -3.54 21.32
CA LEU A 44 1.64 -4.06 19.96
C LEU A 44 0.59 -3.26 19.17
N GLY A 45 -0.42 -2.72 19.85
CA GLY A 45 -1.42 -1.84 19.28
C GLY A 45 -0.83 -0.53 18.77
N GLN A 46 0.16 0.05 19.46
CA GLN A 46 0.87 1.22 18.96
C GLN A 46 1.67 0.93 17.69
N PHE A 47 2.32 -0.24 17.60
CA PHE A 47 3.00 -0.66 16.37
C PHE A 47 2.01 -0.84 15.22
N TYR A 48 0.91 -1.56 15.47
CA TYR A 48 -0.12 -1.79 14.46
C TYR A 48 -0.72 -0.49 13.93
N GLU A 49 -1.03 0.45 14.82
CA GLU A 49 -1.56 1.77 14.46
C GLU A 49 -0.52 2.60 13.69
N GLY A 50 0.73 2.60 14.13
CA GLY A 50 1.84 3.26 13.42
C GLY A 50 2.07 2.70 12.02
N TYR A 51 2.09 1.37 11.86
CA TYR A 51 2.18 0.72 10.55
C TYR A 51 1.01 1.11 9.66
N GLY A 52 -0.23 1.13 10.18
CA GLY A 52 -1.40 1.57 9.43
C GLY A 52 -1.27 2.98 8.89
N ILE A 53 -0.85 3.94 9.73
CA ILE A 53 -0.66 5.35 9.34
C ILE A 53 0.44 5.49 8.28
N ILE A 54 1.59 4.84 8.48
CA ILE A 54 2.70 4.88 7.52
C ILE A 54 2.27 4.29 6.17
N MET A 55 1.53 3.17 6.17
CA MET A 55 1.04 2.57 4.93
C MET A 55 0.07 3.48 4.17
N ILE A 56 -0.79 4.23 4.85
CA ILE A 56 -1.64 5.25 4.22
C ILE A 56 -0.78 6.31 3.51
N LEU A 57 0.26 6.81 4.17
CA LEU A 57 1.17 7.80 3.60
C LEU A 57 1.95 7.24 2.39
N VAL A 58 2.42 5.99 2.47
CA VAL A 58 3.10 5.30 1.36
C VAL A 58 2.16 5.17 0.16
N LEU A 59 0.91 4.76 0.37
CA LEU A 59 -0.07 4.61 -0.71
C LEU A 59 -0.47 5.96 -1.32
N ALA A 60 -0.58 7.01 -0.49
CA ALA A 60 -0.81 8.37 -0.95
C ALA A 60 0.37 8.87 -1.80
N LEU A 61 1.61 8.63 -1.36
CA LEU A 61 2.82 8.96 -2.11
C LEU A 61 2.86 8.22 -3.45
N ILE A 62 2.61 6.92 -3.48
CA ILE A 62 2.55 6.14 -4.72
C ILE A 62 1.48 6.70 -5.65
N SER A 63 0.30 7.04 -5.11
CA SER A 63 -0.78 7.63 -5.91
C SER A 63 -0.36 8.97 -6.52
N LEU A 64 0.33 9.82 -5.76
CA LEU A 64 0.83 11.09 -6.25
C LEU A 64 1.92 10.89 -7.32
N GLN A 65 2.87 9.98 -7.09
CA GLN A 65 3.93 9.67 -8.05
C GLN A 65 3.36 9.16 -9.38
N LEU A 66 2.41 8.23 -9.33
CA LEU A 66 1.74 7.71 -10.53
C LEU A 66 0.97 8.80 -11.27
N TRP A 67 0.36 9.75 -10.55
CA TRP A 67 -0.32 10.88 -11.16
C TRP A 67 0.67 11.84 -11.84
N MET A 68 1.73 12.25 -11.14
CA MET A 68 2.75 13.17 -11.67
C MET A 68 3.49 12.58 -12.90
N LEU A 69 3.65 11.27 -12.97
CA LEU A 69 4.35 10.59 -14.05
C LEU A 69 3.42 10.13 -15.19
N SER A 70 2.12 10.36 -15.08
CA SER A 70 1.12 9.84 -16.04
C SER A 70 1.36 10.33 -17.48
N ASP A 71 1.77 11.59 -17.64
CA ASP A 71 2.05 12.18 -18.95
C ASP A 71 3.52 12.02 -19.40
N GLU A 72 4.42 11.71 -18.47
CA GLU A 72 5.87 11.71 -18.67
C GLU A 72 6.43 10.41 -19.25
N THR A 73 5.60 9.46 -19.69
CA THR A 73 6.07 8.11 -20.04
C THR A 73 6.96 8.01 -21.30
N GLY A 74 7.23 9.13 -21.99
CA GLY A 74 8.25 9.21 -23.05
C GLY A 74 9.65 9.62 -22.55
N ASN A 75 9.76 10.09 -21.30
CA ASN A 75 11.00 10.49 -20.68
C ASN A 75 11.78 9.25 -20.18
N PRO A 76 13.05 9.02 -20.58
CA PRO A 76 13.80 7.83 -20.16
C PRO A 76 13.94 7.67 -18.65
N LYS A 77 13.98 8.76 -17.89
CA LYS A 77 14.02 8.71 -16.42
C LYS A 77 12.68 8.28 -15.84
N ALA A 78 11.58 8.85 -16.35
CA ALA A 78 10.22 8.46 -15.94
C ALA A 78 9.95 6.98 -16.24
N VAL A 79 10.39 6.48 -17.40
CA VAL A 79 10.28 5.05 -17.76
C VAL A 79 10.95 4.15 -16.71
N LYS A 80 12.16 4.49 -16.25
CA LYS A 80 12.85 3.72 -15.21
C LYS A 80 12.08 3.70 -13.89
N ILE A 81 11.59 4.86 -13.45
CA ILE A 81 10.81 5.01 -12.21
C ILE A 81 9.49 4.22 -12.31
N LEU A 82 8.78 4.32 -13.43
CA LEU A 82 7.55 3.59 -13.67
C LEU A 82 7.79 2.08 -13.74
N THR A 83 8.91 1.65 -14.32
CA THR A 83 9.29 0.22 -14.33
C THR A 83 9.52 -0.30 -12.91
N SER A 84 10.26 0.43 -12.07
CA SER A 84 10.45 0.03 -10.67
C SER A 84 9.13 0.07 -9.89
N MET A 85 8.25 1.04 -10.17
CA MET A 85 6.93 1.14 -9.56
C MET A 85 6.05 -0.06 -9.94
N ALA A 86 6.07 -0.49 -11.21
CA ALA A 86 5.35 -1.68 -11.65
C ALA A 86 5.82 -2.94 -10.91
N VAL A 87 7.13 -3.16 -10.83
CA VAL A 87 7.70 -4.30 -10.08
C VAL A 87 7.27 -4.26 -8.62
N PHE A 88 7.39 -3.11 -7.98
CA PHE A 88 6.97 -2.92 -6.60
C PHE A 88 5.49 -3.26 -6.40
N LEU A 89 4.60 -2.74 -7.25
CA LEU A 89 3.15 -2.98 -7.15
C LEU A 89 2.77 -4.46 -7.34
N ILE A 90 3.46 -5.16 -8.24
CA ILE A 90 3.23 -6.60 -8.45
C ILE A 90 3.70 -7.43 -7.25
N LEU A 91 4.87 -7.11 -6.68
CA LEU A 91 5.35 -7.77 -5.46
C LEU A 91 4.45 -7.47 -4.27
N MET A 92 4.02 -6.22 -4.12
CA MET A 92 3.09 -5.78 -3.09
C MET A 92 1.77 -6.56 -3.16
N ALA A 93 1.22 -6.74 -4.37
CA ALA A 93 0.01 -7.54 -4.58
C ALA A 93 0.19 -9.00 -4.09
N GLY A 94 1.37 -9.60 -4.30
CA GLY A 94 1.68 -10.94 -3.80
C GLY A 94 1.64 -11.01 -2.27
N PHE A 95 2.28 -10.04 -1.59
CA PHE A 95 2.26 -9.97 -0.12
C PHE A 95 0.86 -9.66 0.44
N GLU A 96 0.10 -8.79 -0.22
CA GLU A 96 -1.29 -8.48 0.15
C GLU A 96 -2.20 -9.69 0.03
N TYR A 97 -1.97 -10.55 -0.98
CA TYR A 97 -2.73 -11.78 -1.13
C TYR A 97 -2.44 -12.79 -0.01
N ILE A 98 -1.17 -12.89 0.42
CA ILE A 98 -0.74 -13.86 1.44
C ILE A 98 -1.16 -13.42 2.85
N TYR A 99 -0.97 -12.15 3.20
CA TYR A 99 -1.07 -11.68 4.59
C TYR A 99 -2.30 -10.84 4.90
N PHE A 100 -3.00 -10.34 3.89
CA PHE A 100 -4.13 -9.43 4.06
C PHE A 100 -5.41 -10.01 3.46
N PHE A 101 -5.85 -9.52 2.30
CA PHE A 101 -7.08 -9.97 1.68
C PHE A 101 -7.09 -9.72 0.15
N PRO A 102 -7.87 -10.50 -0.62
CA PRO A 102 -7.81 -10.48 -2.08
C PRO A 102 -8.12 -9.14 -2.75
N LEU A 103 -8.96 -8.31 -2.15
CA LEU A 103 -9.32 -7.00 -2.73
C LEU A 103 -8.12 -6.04 -2.74
N ALA A 104 -7.33 -5.97 -1.67
CA ALA A 104 -6.10 -5.16 -1.64
C ALA A 104 -5.13 -5.62 -2.75
N ALA A 105 -4.85 -6.92 -2.79
CA ALA A 105 -3.99 -7.55 -3.78
C ALA A 105 -4.43 -7.25 -5.22
N THR A 106 -5.74 -7.31 -5.48
CA THR A 106 -6.31 -7.06 -6.80
C THR A 106 -6.06 -5.60 -7.24
N ILE A 107 -6.23 -4.63 -6.35
CA ILE A 107 -6.03 -3.22 -6.68
C ILE A 107 -4.55 -2.93 -6.97
N SER A 108 -3.63 -3.46 -6.17
CA SER A 108 -2.18 -3.31 -6.40
C SER A 108 -1.74 -4.00 -7.68
N PHE A 109 -2.27 -5.20 -7.96
CA PHE A 109 -2.00 -5.94 -9.18
C PHE A 109 -2.47 -5.17 -10.42
N LEU A 110 -3.72 -4.72 -10.44
CA LEU A 110 -4.27 -3.93 -11.55
C LEU A 110 -3.48 -2.64 -11.76
N ALA A 111 -3.07 -1.95 -10.69
CA ALA A 111 -2.22 -0.77 -10.80
C ALA A 111 -0.87 -1.10 -11.45
N GLY A 112 -0.21 -2.18 -11.05
CA GLY A 112 1.02 -2.65 -11.68
C GLY A 112 0.85 -2.97 -13.17
N ILE A 113 -0.24 -3.67 -13.53
CA ILE A 113 -0.56 -3.99 -14.93
C ILE A 113 -0.82 -2.73 -15.76
N CYS A 114 -1.56 -1.75 -15.23
CA CYS A 114 -1.78 -0.47 -15.91
C CYS A 114 -0.47 0.27 -16.21
N VAL A 115 0.48 0.27 -15.27
CA VAL A 115 1.80 0.87 -15.49
C VAL A 115 2.57 0.14 -16.58
N ILE A 116 2.55 -1.20 -16.58
CA ILE A 116 3.20 -2.02 -17.62
C ILE A 116 2.60 -1.70 -19.00
N LEU A 117 1.27 -1.65 -19.10
CA LEU A 117 0.57 -1.34 -20.36
C LEU A 117 0.91 0.06 -20.86
N SER A 118 0.99 1.06 -19.97
CA SER A 118 1.40 2.43 -20.32
C SER A 118 2.82 2.47 -20.92
N LEU A 119 3.75 1.70 -20.36
CA LEU A 119 5.13 1.61 -20.86
C LEU A 119 5.24 0.92 -22.23
N ILE A 120 4.36 -0.05 -22.51
CA ILE A 120 4.33 -0.75 -23.81
C ILE A 120 3.68 0.14 -24.88
N GLY A 121 2.55 0.79 -24.57
CA GLY A 121 1.80 1.59 -25.54
C GLY A 121 2.56 2.80 -26.11
N LYS A 122 3.47 3.41 -25.34
CA LYS A 122 4.33 4.51 -25.86
C LYS A 122 5.53 4.06 -26.68
N LYS A 123 6.01 2.81 -26.52
CA LYS A 123 7.08 2.29 -27.40
C LYS A 123 6.61 2.12 -28.84
N THR A 124 5.31 1.93 -29.06
CA THR A 124 4.70 1.77 -30.40
C THR A 124 4.44 3.09 -31.12
N THR A 125 4.36 4.22 -30.42
CA THR A 125 4.28 5.56 -31.03
C THR A 125 5.69 6.10 -31.29
N LYS A 126 6.31 5.64 -32.38
CA LYS A 126 7.52 6.31 -32.91
C LYS A 126 7.12 7.70 -33.42
N PRO A 127 7.88 8.78 -33.13
CA PRO A 127 7.66 10.06 -33.79
C PRO A 127 7.92 9.90 -35.30
N ALA A 128 7.00 10.43 -36.10
CA ALA A 128 7.16 10.63 -37.54
C ALA A 128 8.19 11.72 -37.84
#